data_AF-A0A972DWY3-F1
#
_entry.id   AF-A0A972DWY3-F1
#
_cell.length_a   1.000
_cell.length_b   1.000
_cell.length_c   1.000
_cell.angle_alpha   90.00
_cell.angle_beta   90.00
_cell.angle_gamma   90.00
#
_symmetry.space_group_name_H-M   'P 1'
#
loop_
_entity.id
_entity.type
_entity.pdbx_description
1 polymer ?
#
loop_
_entity_poly.entity_id
_entity_poly.type
_entity_poly.pdbx_seq_one_letter_code
_entity_poly.pdbx_strand_id
1 'polypeptide(L)'
;MNRGSKKRSAAPAKASRTCRWAKTMTSWLISWNRSKRVRWHIVDFVGPNGCESRGIVDLLAVRKNHAMQNDALKRGDILDIVLIQVKGGNAGFPTQEDIERLKKVAKYHRAKAVVLSEWKRGKCPQLYLLKRDKWLHIEPQEVF
;
A
#
# COMPACT_ATOMS: atom_id res chain seq x y z
N MET A 1 -25.96 24.88 -26.04
CA MET A 1 -25.81 23.53 -25.44
C MET A 1 -25.26 23.66 -24.03
N ASN A 2 -26.10 23.43 -23.02
CA ASN A 2 -25.80 23.64 -21.62
C ASN A 2 -25.04 22.42 -21.05
N ARG A 3 -23.73 22.54 -20.75
CA ARG A 3 -22.96 21.47 -20.10
C ARG A 3 -23.27 21.50 -18.60
N GLY A 4 -24.36 20.83 -18.22
CA GLY A 4 -24.75 20.67 -16.81
C GLY A 4 -23.61 20.04 -16.01
N SER A 5 -23.05 20.79 -15.06
CA SER A 5 -22.12 20.27 -14.07
C SER A 5 -22.85 19.29 -13.16
N LYS A 6 -22.65 17.98 -13.39
CA LYS A 6 -23.12 16.95 -12.45
C LYS A 6 -22.43 17.18 -11.10
N LYS A 7 -23.15 17.78 -10.14
CA LYS A 7 -22.78 17.78 -8.72
C LYS A 7 -22.49 16.32 -8.33
N ARG A 8 -21.22 16.01 -8.01
CA ARG A 8 -20.86 14.70 -7.44
C ARG A 8 -21.67 14.54 -6.15
N SER A 9 -22.42 13.44 -6.02
CA SER A 9 -23.18 13.15 -4.81
C SER A 9 -22.25 13.06 -3.58
N ALA A 10 -22.77 13.34 -2.39
CA ALA A 10 -21.97 13.46 -1.17
C ALA A 10 -21.26 12.15 -0.75
N ALA A 11 -21.82 10.99 -1.11
CA ALA A 11 -21.28 9.68 -0.77
C ALA A 11 -19.94 9.35 -1.48
N PRO A 12 -19.82 9.49 -2.81
CA PRO A 12 -18.53 9.37 -3.51
C PRO A 12 -17.43 10.31 -2.99
N ALA A 13 -17.77 11.56 -2.67
CA ALA A 13 -16.82 12.52 -2.12
C ALA A 13 -16.31 12.09 -0.73
N LYS A 14 -17.21 11.58 0.13
CA LYS A 14 -16.87 11.03 1.45
C LYS A 14 -15.99 9.78 1.36
N ALA A 15 -16.28 8.88 0.41
CA ALA A 15 -15.48 7.67 0.18
C ALA A 15 -14.07 8.02 -0.32
N SER A 16 -13.95 8.92 -1.29
CA SER A 16 -12.66 9.41 -1.80
C SER A 16 -11.81 10.05 -0.69
N ARG A 17 -12.42 10.90 0.15
CA ARG A 17 -11.72 11.49 1.30
C ARG A 17 -11.26 10.42 2.30
N THR A 18 -12.08 9.40 2.55
CA THR A 18 -11.72 8.28 3.44
C THR A 18 -10.55 7.47 2.87
N CYS A 19 -10.54 7.21 1.57
CA CYS A 19 -9.43 6.54 0.88
C CYS A 19 -8.12 7.35 0.98
N ARG A 20 -8.18 8.66 0.72
CA ARG A 20 -7.00 9.54 0.88
C ARG A 20 -6.46 9.51 2.30
N TRP A 21 -7.33 9.62 3.31
CA TRP A 21 -6.92 9.50 4.71
C TRP A 21 -6.32 8.13 5.02
N ALA A 22 -6.89 7.04 4.50
CA ALA A 22 -6.33 5.70 4.67
C ALA A 22 -4.89 5.65 4.17
N LYS A 23 -4.61 6.13 2.95
CA LYS A 23 -3.25 6.19 2.37
C LYS A 23 -2.28 7.03 3.20
N THR A 24 -2.73 8.20 3.66
CA THR A 24 -1.95 9.07 4.55
C THR A 24 -1.62 8.37 5.86
N MET A 25 -2.59 7.72 6.49
CA MET A 25 -2.40 7.05 7.78
C MET A 25 -1.52 5.80 7.65
N THR A 26 -1.66 5.01 6.57
CA THR A 26 -0.75 3.91 6.25
C THR A 26 0.68 4.43 6.06
N SER A 27 0.85 5.53 5.33
CA SER A 27 2.16 6.14 5.10
C SER A 27 2.80 6.66 6.39
N TRP A 28 2.00 7.28 7.25
CA TRP A 28 2.41 7.72 8.59
C TRP A 28 2.85 6.54 9.45
N LEU A 29 2.07 5.46 9.50
CA LEU A 29 2.38 4.25 10.28
C LEU A 29 3.74 3.65 9.88
N ILE A 30 3.95 3.49 8.56
CA ILE A 30 5.21 2.94 8.02
C ILE A 30 6.38 3.88 8.32
N SER A 31 6.20 5.19 8.18
CA SER A 31 7.24 6.19 8.43
C SER A 31 7.60 6.31 9.92
N TRP A 32 6.62 6.11 10.80
CA TRP A 32 6.78 6.15 12.25
C TRP A 32 7.42 4.89 12.80
N ASN A 33 7.19 3.73 12.16
CA ASN A 33 7.84 2.47 12.50
C ASN A 33 9.34 2.51 12.12
N ARG A 34 10.15 3.15 12.97
CA ARG A 34 11.60 3.31 12.83
C ARG A 34 12.39 2.10 13.34
N SER A 35 11.78 0.92 13.43
CA SER A 35 12.38 -0.28 14.04
C SER A 35 13.70 -0.73 13.37
N LYS A 36 13.97 -0.27 12.14
CA LYS A 36 15.20 -0.61 11.40
C LYS A 36 15.99 0.65 11.04
N ARG A 37 17.32 0.56 11.14
CA ARG A 37 18.29 1.64 10.82
C ARG A 37 18.17 2.18 9.39
N VAL A 38 17.50 1.46 8.49
CA VAL A 38 17.29 1.86 7.09
C VAL A 38 15.83 2.24 6.88
N ARG A 39 15.63 3.50 6.47
CA ARG A 39 14.32 4.13 6.29
C ARG A 39 13.58 3.58 5.06
N TRP A 40 12.27 3.37 5.21
CA TRP A 40 11.36 3.15 4.09
C TRP A 40 10.97 4.47 3.43
N HIS A 41 11.04 4.49 2.11
CA HIS A 41 10.47 5.51 1.25
C HIS A 41 9.14 5.00 0.70
N ILE A 42 8.16 5.88 0.64
CA ILE A 42 6.79 5.53 0.23
C ILE A 42 6.46 6.32 -1.03
N VAL A 43 5.98 5.61 -2.03
CA VAL A 43 5.45 6.18 -3.28
C VAL A 43 3.94 5.93 -3.28
N ASP A 44 3.17 6.99 -3.42
CA ASP A 44 1.71 6.93 -3.53
C ASP A 44 1.28 7.03 -5.00
N PHE A 45 0.59 6.01 -5.50
CA PHE A 45 0.08 5.97 -6.87
C PHE A 45 -1.28 6.66 -6.98
N VAL A 46 -1.39 7.92 -6.56
CA VAL A 46 -2.59 8.71 -6.83
C VAL A 46 -2.61 9.08 -8.30
N GLY A 47 -3.77 8.90 -8.95
CA GLY A 47 -3.97 9.28 -10.34
C GLY A 47 -4.10 10.79 -10.53
N PRO A 48 -4.23 11.24 -11.80
CA PRO A 48 -4.38 12.66 -12.12
C PRO A 48 -5.52 13.31 -11.32
N ASN A 49 -5.33 14.56 -10.89
CA ASN A 49 -6.30 15.35 -10.11
C ASN A 49 -6.69 14.75 -8.75
N GLY A 50 -5.86 13.88 -8.16
CA GLY A 50 -6.15 13.29 -6.87
C GLY A 50 -7.15 12.13 -6.92
N CYS A 51 -7.48 11.66 -8.13
CA CYS A 51 -8.35 10.50 -8.33
C CYS A 51 -7.58 9.19 -8.11
N GLU A 52 -8.30 8.09 -7.91
CA GLU A 52 -7.68 6.76 -7.81
C GLU A 52 -6.97 6.43 -9.13
N SER A 53 -5.71 6.00 -9.06
CA SER A 53 -5.00 5.51 -10.24
C SER A 53 -5.54 4.14 -10.62
N ARG A 54 -5.45 3.80 -11.92
CA ARG A 54 -5.77 2.43 -12.36
C ARG A 54 -4.68 1.51 -11.84
N GLY A 55 -5.07 0.52 -11.03
CA GLY A 55 -4.12 -0.46 -10.52
C GLY A 55 -4.61 -1.08 -9.22
N ILE A 56 -4.02 -2.22 -8.86
CA ILE A 56 -4.32 -2.93 -7.61
C ILE A 56 -3.34 -2.57 -6.49
N VAL A 57 -2.31 -1.79 -6.79
CA VAL A 57 -1.33 -1.32 -5.80
C VAL A 57 -1.58 0.16 -5.58
N ASP A 58 -1.85 0.53 -4.33
CA ASP A 58 -2.08 1.91 -3.93
C ASP A 58 -0.79 2.61 -3.52
N LEU A 59 0.05 1.91 -2.75
CA LEU A 59 1.33 2.42 -2.27
C LEU A 59 2.44 1.41 -2.56
N LEU A 60 3.64 1.92 -2.80
CA LEU A 60 4.88 1.17 -2.85
C LEU A 60 5.77 1.64 -1.70
N ALA A 61 6.19 0.74 -0.84
CA ALA A 61 7.26 1.00 0.12
C ALA A 61 8.55 0.39 -0.40
N VAL A 62 9.62 1.18 -0.45
CA VAL A 62 10.93 0.76 -0.93
C VAL A 62 12.03 1.21 0.03
N ARG A 63 13.07 0.40 0.18
CA ARG A 63 14.29 0.79 0.88
C ARG A 63 15.50 0.06 0.32
N LYS A 64 16.69 0.54 0.65
CA LYS A 64 17.92 -0.23 0.42
C LYS A 64 17.95 -1.48 1.32
N ASN A 65 18.35 -2.60 0.77
CA ASN A 65 18.60 -3.81 1.54
C ASN A 65 20.09 -3.85 1.94
N HIS A 66 20.33 -3.66 3.23
CA HIS A 66 21.68 -3.69 3.82
C HIS A 66 22.00 -5.02 4.51
N ALA A 67 21.13 -6.03 4.39
CA ALA A 67 21.33 -7.34 5.02
C ALA A 67 22.06 -8.32 4.10
N MET A 68 21.96 -8.16 2.78
CA MET A 68 22.62 -9.03 1.82
C MET A 68 23.98 -8.48 1.41
N GLN A 69 24.96 -9.36 1.41
CA GLN A 69 26.27 -9.16 0.80
C GLN A 69 26.44 -10.30 -0.19
N ASN A 70 26.67 -9.95 -1.45
CA ASN A 70 26.98 -10.89 -2.52
C ASN A 70 28.30 -10.42 -3.11
N ASP A 71 29.20 -11.33 -3.49
CA ASP A 71 30.49 -10.99 -4.09
C ASP A 71 30.34 -10.10 -5.35
N ALA A 72 29.18 -10.15 -6.01
CA ALA A 72 28.86 -9.33 -7.18
C ALA A 72 28.24 -7.95 -6.87
N LEU A 73 27.65 -7.72 -5.68
CA LEU A 73 26.88 -6.51 -5.38
C LEU A 73 27.23 -5.94 -4.00
N LYS A 74 27.46 -4.63 -3.92
CA LYS A 74 27.78 -3.97 -2.66
C LYS A 74 26.54 -3.89 -1.78
N ARG A 75 26.80 -3.78 -0.48
CA ARG A 75 25.77 -3.58 0.54
C ARG A 75 24.92 -2.35 0.21
N GLY A 76 23.61 -2.55 0.05
CA GLY A 76 22.66 -1.49 -0.27
C GLY A 76 22.45 -1.21 -1.76
N ASP A 77 23.07 -1.98 -2.66
CA ASP A 77 22.83 -1.87 -4.10
C ASP A 77 21.45 -2.41 -4.50
N ILE A 78 20.93 -3.41 -3.77
CA ILE A 78 19.60 -3.96 -4.02
C ILE A 78 18.53 -3.31 -3.14
N LEU A 79 17.29 -3.37 -3.59
CA LEU A 79 16.14 -2.78 -2.93
C LEU A 79 15.19 -3.84 -2.38
N ASP A 80 14.69 -3.63 -1.17
CA ASP A 80 13.49 -4.31 -0.69
C ASP A 80 12.28 -3.53 -1.23
N ILE A 81 11.33 -4.22 -1.86
CA ILE A 81 10.08 -3.67 -2.37
C ILE A 81 8.90 -4.32 -1.65
N VAL A 82 7.99 -3.52 -1.09
CA VAL A 82 6.71 -3.97 -0.53
C VAL A 82 5.58 -3.27 -1.26
N LEU A 83 4.68 -4.07 -1.84
CA LEU A 83 3.48 -3.59 -2.52
C LEU A 83 2.33 -3.51 -1.53
N ILE A 84 1.59 -2.42 -1.55
CA ILE A 84 0.54 -2.17 -0.55
C ILE A 84 -0.77 -1.82 -1.24
N GLN A 85 -1.81 -2.59 -0.94
CA GLN A 85 -3.21 -2.22 -1.21
C GLN A 85 -3.78 -1.55 0.03
N VAL A 86 -4.50 -0.45 -0.13
CA VAL A 86 -5.12 0.29 0.97
C VAL A 86 -6.65 0.20 0.86
N LYS A 87 -7.31 -0.11 1.97
CA LYS A 87 -8.77 -0.10 2.10
C LYS A 87 -9.18 0.88 3.19
N GLY A 88 -10.06 1.81 2.84
CA GLY A 88 -10.58 2.83 3.75
C GLY A 88 -12.04 2.62 4.10
N GLY A 89 -12.40 2.84 5.36
CA GLY A 89 -13.78 2.81 5.83
C GLY A 89 -14.36 1.40 5.86
N ASN A 90 -15.48 1.20 5.15
CA ASN A 90 -16.19 -0.08 5.07
C ASN A 90 -15.90 -0.83 3.77
N ALA A 91 -14.80 -0.50 3.09
CA ALA A 91 -14.39 -1.22 1.89
C ALA A 91 -14.06 -2.68 2.24
N GLY A 92 -14.57 -3.62 1.44
CA GLY A 92 -14.33 -5.04 1.65
C GLY A 92 -12.86 -5.43 1.45
N PHE A 93 -12.51 -6.60 1.98
CA PHE A 93 -11.21 -7.22 1.73
C PHE A 93 -11.02 -7.53 0.23
N PRO A 94 -9.78 -7.59 -0.27
CA PRO A 94 -9.48 -8.03 -1.62
C PRO A 94 -10.13 -9.38 -1.94
N THR A 95 -10.71 -9.49 -3.13
CA THR A 95 -11.31 -10.72 -3.65
C THR A 95 -10.23 -11.76 -4.01
N GLN A 96 -10.63 -12.98 -4.36
CA GLN A 96 -9.70 -13.99 -4.85
C GLN A 96 -9.00 -13.54 -6.15
N GLU A 97 -9.74 -12.89 -7.05
CA GLU A 97 -9.18 -12.30 -8.28
C GLU A 97 -8.13 -11.22 -7.95
N ASP A 98 -8.42 -10.37 -6.97
CA ASP A 98 -7.48 -9.35 -6.50
C ASP A 98 -6.20 -9.99 -5.93
N ILE A 99 -6.32 -11.04 -5.13
CA ILE A 99 -5.18 -11.80 -4.58
C ILE A 99 -4.31 -12.36 -5.72
N GLU A 100 -4.91 -12.98 -6.73
CA GLU A 100 -4.17 -13.52 -7.87
C GLU A 100 -3.44 -12.44 -8.67
N ARG A 101 -4.10 -11.29 -8.89
CA ARG A 101 -3.49 -10.13 -9.55
C ARG A 101 -2.33 -9.58 -8.72
N LEU A 102 -2.49 -9.42 -7.41
CA LEU A 102 -1.43 -8.99 -6.50
C LEU A 102 -0.23 -9.94 -6.52
N LYS A 103 -0.46 -11.26 -6.50
CA LYS A 103 0.62 -12.27 -6.60
C LYS A 103 1.38 -12.16 -7.92
N LYS A 104 0.68 -11.95 -9.04
CA LYS A 104 1.31 -11.74 -10.36
C LYS A 104 2.18 -10.48 -10.37
N VAL A 105 1.67 -9.35 -9.85
CA VAL A 105 2.42 -8.09 -9.75
C VAL A 105 3.64 -8.24 -8.83
N ALA A 106 3.47 -8.89 -7.68
CA ALA A 106 4.56 -9.16 -6.74
C ALA A 106 5.67 -10.00 -7.35
N LYS A 107 5.31 -11.07 -8.08
CA LYS A 107 6.27 -11.90 -8.80
C LYS A 107 7.01 -11.09 -9.88
N TYR A 108 6.29 -10.30 -10.67
CA TYR A 108 6.86 -9.49 -11.75
C TYR A 108 7.91 -8.51 -11.24
N HIS A 109 7.61 -7.80 -10.14
CA HIS A 109 8.53 -6.82 -9.54
C HIS A 109 9.49 -7.42 -8.51
N ARG A 110 9.48 -8.75 -8.31
CA ARG A 110 10.24 -9.44 -7.25
C ARG A 110 10.04 -8.79 -5.88
N ALA A 111 8.80 -8.41 -5.59
CA ALA A 111 8.44 -7.78 -4.33
C ALA A 111 8.70 -8.75 -3.18
N LYS A 112 9.26 -8.22 -2.10
CA LYS A 112 9.52 -8.94 -0.85
C LYS A 112 8.22 -9.36 -0.16
N ALA A 113 7.20 -8.50 -0.21
CA ALA A 113 5.93 -8.73 0.43
C ALA A 113 4.80 -7.97 -0.28
N VAL A 114 3.58 -8.46 -0.08
CA VAL A 114 2.34 -7.75 -0.39
C VAL A 114 1.58 -7.53 0.92
N VAL A 115 1.22 -6.29 1.20
CA VAL A 115 0.52 -5.89 2.41
C VAL A 115 -0.84 -5.29 2.05
N LEU A 116 -1.87 -5.67 2.79
CA LEU A 116 -3.14 -4.96 2.84
C LEU A 116 -3.11 -4.05 4.07
N SER A 117 -3.45 -2.78 3.89
CA SER A 117 -3.70 -1.86 4.99
C SER A 117 -5.18 -1.50 5.06
N GLU A 118 -5.84 -1.84 6.17
CA GLU A 118 -7.21 -1.40 6.45
C GLU A 118 -7.17 -0.21 7.40
N TRP A 119 -7.85 0.88 7.05
CA TRP A 119 -7.99 2.03 7.93
C TRP A 119 -9.45 2.45 8.10
N LYS A 120 -9.84 2.64 9.36
CA LYS A 120 -11.13 3.19 9.78
C LYS A 120 -10.91 4.49 10.54
N ARG A 121 -11.83 5.44 10.38
CA ARG A 121 -11.73 6.75 11.04
C ARG A 121 -11.56 6.59 12.55
N GLY A 122 -10.57 7.29 13.11
CA GLY A 122 -10.28 7.28 14.55
C GLY A 122 -9.55 6.02 15.04
N LYS A 123 -9.08 5.16 14.13
CA LYS A 123 -8.29 3.96 14.45
C LYS A 123 -6.91 4.04 13.80
N CYS A 124 -5.95 3.31 14.37
CA CYS A 124 -4.68 3.02 13.69
C CYS A 124 -4.94 2.07 12.52
N PRO A 125 -4.16 2.16 11.41
CA PRO A 125 -4.26 1.18 10.34
C PRO A 125 -3.92 -0.22 10.84
N GLN A 126 -4.71 -1.22 10.45
CA GLN A 126 -4.40 -2.63 10.62
C GLN A 126 -3.69 -3.14 9.37
N LEU A 127 -2.70 -4.00 9.56
CA LEU A 127 -1.87 -4.52 8.47
C LEU A 127 -2.05 -6.04 8.34
N TYR A 128 -2.10 -6.49 7.10
CA TYR A 128 -2.16 -7.91 6.79
C TYR A 128 -1.13 -8.28 5.72
N LEU A 129 -0.36 -9.33 5.97
CA LEU A 129 0.56 -9.91 5.00
C LEU A 129 -0.18 -10.94 4.13
N LEU A 130 -0.03 -10.84 2.81
CA LEU A 130 -0.48 -11.90 1.91
C LEU A 130 0.50 -13.07 1.96
N LYS A 131 0.05 -14.22 2.48
CA LYS A 131 0.81 -15.47 2.47
C LYS A 131 -0.01 -16.56 1.82
N ARG A 132 0.51 -17.10 0.70
CA ARG A 132 -0.22 -18.00 -0.21
C ARG A 132 -1.47 -17.31 -0.75
N ASP A 133 -2.62 -17.54 -0.13
CA ASP A 133 -3.93 -16.98 -0.50
C ASP A 133 -4.69 -16.46 0.73
N LYS A 134 -3.98 -16.22 1.83
CA LYS A 134 -4.56 -15.75 3.09
C LYS A 134 -3.93 -14.44 3.55
N TRP A 135 -4.76 -13.59 4.13
CA TRP A 135 -4.36 -12.38 4.82
C TRP A 135 -4.09 -12.70 6.28
N LEU A 136 -2.84 -12.54 6.70
CA LEU A 136 -2.42 -12.75 8.09
C LEU A 136 -2.21 -11.40 8.76
N HIS A 137 -2.88 -11.15 9.88
CA HIS A 137 -2.65 -9.93 10.65
C HIS A 137 -1.18 -9.86 11.10
N ILE A 138 -0.57 -8.68 10.98
CA ILE A 138 0.83 -8.44 11.32
C ILE A 138 1.01 -7.08 11.99
N GLU A 139 2.07 -6.98 12.77
CA GLU A 139 2.59 -5.71 13.27
C GLU A 139 3.52 -5.04 12.24
N PRO A 140 3.62 -3.70 12.22
CA PRO A 140 4.45 -2.99 11.26
C PRO A 140 5.92 -3.46 11.22
N GLN A 141 6.54 -3.72 12.38
CA GLN A 141 7.94 -4.13 12.51
C GLN A 141 8.28 -5.47 11.83
N GLU A 142 7.28 -6.34 11.63
CA GLU A 142 7.47 -7.64 10.97
C GLU A 142 7.81 -7.47 9.48
N VAL A 143 7.33 -6.40 8.85
CA VAL A 143 7.57 -6.13 7.42
C VAL A 143 8.46 -4.90 7.23
N PHE A 144 8.08 -3.78 7.84
CA PHE A 144 8.75 -2.50 7.71
C PHE A 144 9.91 -2.40 8.71
#